data_AF-A0A817Y5M4-F1
#
_entry.id   AF-A0A817Y5M4-F1
#
_cell.length_a   1.000
_cell.length_b   1.000
_cell.length_c   1.000
_cell.angle_alpha   90.00
_cell.angle_beta   90.00
_cell.angle_gamma   90.00
#
_symmetry.space_group_name_H-M   'P 1'
#
loop_
_entity.id
_entity.type
_entity.pdbx_description
1 polymer ?
#
loop_
_entity_poly.entity_id
_entity_poly.type
_entity_poly.pdbx_seq_one_letter_code
_entity_poly.pdbx_strand_id
1 'polypeptide(L)'
;MENLQFTKEMRNEIVDLSTFNYCVNNESKIEEHIRDGQRTSMQWNSTEINSGFTNACKAYLPLSKSWKTINVENKLKDSRSCLNLFKQLIKLRENPSFYGGKYKLILANKQIYSFIRWLNKSISIPIYLVVINMIGASRNDPDNEYVKIDFIQLLK
;
A
#
# COMPACT_ATOMS: atom_id res chain seq x y z
N MET A 1 7.06 11.00 -16.87
CA MET A 1 6.69 10.61 -15.49
C MET A 1 6.52 9.11 -15.48
N GLU A 2 7.27 8.40 -14.62
CA GLU A 2 7.09 6.96 -14.46
C GLU A 2 5.71 6.70 -13.83
N ASN A 3 4.99 5.74 -14.39
CA ASN A 3 3.70 5.32 -13.86
C ASN A 3 3.95 4.60 -12.53
N LEU A 4 3.56 5.23 -11.42
CA LEU A 4 3.52 4.58 -10.10
C LEU A 4 2.46 3.48 -10.13
N GLN A 5 2.89 2.24 -9.95
CA GLN A 5 2.00 1.07 -10.00
C GLN A 5 2.10 0.25 -8.73
N PHE A 6 0.94 -0.06 -8.16
CA PHE A 6 0.81 -1.03 -7.07
C PHE A 6 0.69 -2.44 -7.66
N THR A 7 1.63 -3.33 -7.34
CA THR A 7 1.73 -4.64 -8.00
C THR A 7 1.04 -5.76 -7.20
N LYS A 8 0.89 -6.93 -7.81
CA LYS A 8 0.33 -8.12 -7.15
C LYS A 8 1.26 -8.62 -6.04
N GLU A 9 2.57 -8.50 -6.22
CA GLU A 9 3.57 -8.88 -5.22
C GLU A 9 3.45 -7.99 -3.97
N MET A 10 3.26 -6.68 -4.17
CA MET A 10 2.98 -5.72 -3.09
C MET A 10 1.69 -6.08 -2.33
N ARG A 11 0.64 -6.52 -3.04
CA ARG A 11 -0.59 -7.01 -2.41
C ARG A 11 -0.32 -8.20 -1.50
N ASN A 12 0.41 -9.20 -1.99
CA ASN A 12 0.71 -10.42 -1.22
C ASN A 12 1.53 -10.11 0.03
N GLU A 13 2.45 -9.15 -0.04
CA GLU A 13 3.22 -8.67 1.11
C GLU A 13 2.31 -8.10 2.21
N ILE A 14 1.35 -7.24 1.84
CA ILE A 14 0.39 -6.65 2.79
C ILE A 14 -0.50 -7.74 3.40
N VAL A 15 -0.95 -8.70 2.58
CA VAL A 15 -1.78 -9.81 3.06
C VAL A 15 -1.02 -10.65 4.08
N ASP A 16 0.24 -11.00 3.82
CA ASP A 16 1.03 -11.80 4.77
C ASP A 16 1.29 -11.06 6.10
N LEU A 17 1.61 -9.76 6.05
CA LEU A 17 1.76 -8.91 7.24
C LEU A 17 0.46 -8.78 8.05
N SER A 18 -0.69 -8.74 7.38
CA SER A 18 -2.00 -8.64 8.04
C SER A 18 -2.56 -9.98 8.49
N THR A 19 -2.17 -11.09 7.85
CA THR A 19 -2.62 -12.45 8.16
C THR A 19 -1.83 -13.07 9.31
N PHE A 20 -0.57 -12.66 9.52
CA PHE A 20 0.22 -13.08 10.67
C PHE A 20 -0.39 -12.65 12.01
N ASN A 21 -1.34 -11.73 11.96
CA ASN A 21 -1.98 -11.13 13.12
C ASN A 21 -3.19 -11.90 13.64
N TYR A 22 -3.53 -13.04 13.03
CA TYR A 22 -4.75 -13.76 13.42
C TYR A 22 -4.57 -14.97 14.31
N CYS A 23 -3.50 -15.77 14.22
CA CYS A 23 -3.45 -17.00 15.03
C CYS A 23 -2.02 -17.46 15.31
N VAL A 24 -1.49 -17.08 16.46
CA VAL A 24 -0.50 -17.91 17.15
C VAL A 24 -1.10 -18.32 18.49
N ASN A 25 -2.01 -19.30 18.39
CA ASN A 25 -2.22 -20.48 19.25
C ASN A 25 -3.68 -20.70 19.67
N ASN A 26 -4.22 -21.83 19.19
CA ASN A 26 -5.47 -22.52 19.53
C ASN A 26 -6.74 -22.12 18.78
N GLU A 27 -7.35 -23.11 18.15
CA GLU A 27 -8.67 -23.13 17.49
C GLU A 27 -9.85 -22.83 18.43
N SER A 28 -9.62 -22.28 19.62
CA SER A 28 -10.65 -22.18 20.67
C SER A 28 -10.68 -20.88 21.46
N LYS A 29 -10.07 -19.78 21.00
CA LYS A 29 -10.28 -18.42 21.56
C LYS A 29 -9.81 -17.34 20.59
N ILE A 30 -10.68 -16.97 19.66
CA ILE A 30 -10.38 -16.02 18.57
C ILE A 30 -10.48 -14.55 19.04
N GLU A 31 -11.00 -14.25 20.23
CA GLU A 31 -11.55 -12.91 20.48
C GLU A 31 -10.71 -11.93 21.33
N GLU A 32 -9.66 -12.33 22.05
CA GLU A 32 -9.10 -11.41 23.07
C GLU A 32 -7.96 -10.48 22.63
N HIS A 33 -7.21 -10.74 21.54
CA HIS A 33 -6.00 -9.96 21.23
C HIS A 33 -5.81 -9.55 19.76
N ILE A 34 -6.87 -9.09 19.09
CA ILE A 34 -6.85 -8.56 17.70
C ILE A 34 -5.78 -7.46 17.49
N ARG A 35 -5.43 -6.72 18.55
CA ARG A 35 -4.44 -5.64 18.49
C ARG A 35 -2.99 -6.13 18.49
N ASP A 36 -2.72 -7.29 19.08
CA ASP A 36 -1.33 -7.71 19.33
C ASP A 36 -0.63 -8.16 18.06
N GLY A 37 -1.37 -8.64 17.08
CA GLY A 37 -0.80 -8.85 15.77
C GLY A 37 -0.16 -7.57 15.19
N GLN A 38 -0.85 -6.43 15.27
CA GLN A 38 -0.34 -5.16 14.75
C GLN A 38 0.80 -4.56 15.61
N ARG A 39 1.18 -5.24 16.70
CA ARG A 39 2.23 -4.81 17.65
C ARG A 39 3.43 -5.76 17.67
N THR A 40 3.46 -6.75 16.79
CA THR A 40 4.63 -7.63 16.64
C THR A 40 5.87 -6.80 16.32
N SER A 41 7.03 -7.27 16.79
CA SER A 41 8.30 -6.56 16.62
C SER A 41 8.62 -6.29 15.15
N MET A 42 9.18 -5.11 14.88
CA MET A 42 9.58 -4.72 13.53
C MET A 42 10.64 -5.68 12.98
N GLN A 43 10.50 -6.05 11.71
CA GLN A 43 11.37 -7.02 11.04
C GLN A 43 12.45 -6.27 10.24
N TRP A 44 13.63 -6.05 10.84
CA TRP A 44 14.69 -5.24 10.23
C TRP A 44 15.53 -6.01 9.22
N ASN A 45 15.96 -7.23 9.55
CA ASN A 45 16.81 -8.06 8.70
C ASN A 45 16.46 -9.56 8.82
N SER A 46 17.14 -10.38 8.00
CA SER A 46 16.90 -11.82 7.90
C SER A 46 17.88 -12.69 8.70
N THR A 47 18.90 -12.09 9.31
CA THR A 47 20.06 -12.80 9.86
C THR A 47 20.13 -12.77 11.38
N GLU A 48 19.75 -11.66 12.01
CA GLU A 48 19.88 -11.46 13.44
C GLU A 48 18.70 -12.06 14.22
N ILE A 49 18.95 -12.36 15.50
CA ILE A 49 17.89 -12.79 16.43
C ILE A 49 16.78 -11.73 16.47
N ASN A 50 15.54 -12.20 16.58
CA ASN A 50 14.35 -11.33 16.55
C ASN A 50 14.34 -10.37 15.35
N SER A 51 14.87 -10.78 14.19
CA SER A 51 14.91 -9.99 12.95
C SER A 51 15.65 -8.64 13.13
N GLY A 52 16.61 -8.57 14.06
CA GLY A 52 17.36 -7.34 14.35
C GLY A 52 16.60 -6.32 15.21
N PHE A 53 15.46 -6.69 15.79
CA PHE A 53 14.71 -5.80 16.70
C PHE A 53 15.36 -5.67 18.09
N THR A 54 15.90 -6.76 18.63
CA THR A 54 16.53 -6.79 19.95
C THR A 54 17.49 -7.96 20.07
N ASN A 55 18.57 -7.75 20.83
CA ASN A 55 19.55 -8.79 21.20
C ASN A 55 19.11 -9.66 22.38
N ALA A 56 17.98 -9.33 23.02
CA ALA A 56 17.42 -10.18 24.08
C ALA A 56 17.00 -11.55 23.52
N CYS A 57 17.07 -12.59 24.33
CA CYS A 57 16.73 -13.95 23.90
C CYS A 57 15.27 -14.10 23.45
N LYS A 58 14.36 -13.23 23.91
CA LYS A 58 12.94 -13.26 23.57
C LYS A 58 12.38 -11.85 23.34
N ALA A 59 11.72 -11.64 22.20
CA ALA A 59 10.97 -10.42 21.92
C ALA A 59 9.64 -10.36 22.71
N TYR A 60 9.09 -9.15 22.87
CA TYR A 60 7.82 -8.91 23.55
C TYR A 60 6.65 -9.70 22.94
N LEU A 61 6.63 -9.81 21.61
CA LEU A 61 5.65 -10.59 20.84
C LEU A 61 6.37 -11.45 19.77
N PRO A 62 5.77 -12.57 19.33
CA PRO A 62 6.36 -13.43 18.32
C PRO A 62 6.47 -12.73 16.96
N LEU A 63 7.50 -13.08 16.19
CA LEU A 63 7.70 -12.58 14.82
C LEU A 63 6.85 -13.34 13.80
N SER A 64 6.58 -12.67 12.66
CA SER A 64 5.98 -13.31 11.49
C SER A 64 6.74 -14.53 11.01
N LYS A 65 6.05 -15.60 10.64
CA LYS A 65 6.66 -16.77 9.96
C LYS A 65 7.50 -16.36 8.75
N SER A 66 7.14 -15.26 8.10
CA SER A 66 7.79 -14.74 6.90
C SER A 66 8.86 -13.67 7.18
N TRP A 67 9.30 -13.47 8.43
CA TRP A 67 10.25 -12.40 8.78
C TRP A 67 11.58 -12.47 8.01
N LYS A 68 11.99 -13.67 7.61
CA LYS A 68 13.20 -13.86 6.80
C LYS A 68 13.06 -13.32 5.37
N THR A 69 11.84 -13.28 4.83
CA THR A 69 11.56 -12.80 3.47
C THR A 69 11.00 -11.38 3.45
N ILE A 70 10.13 -11.05 4.41
CA ILE A 70 9.52 -9.72 4.54
C ILE A 70 10.23 -8.99 5.68
N ASN A 71 11.24 -8.20 5.34
CA ASN A 71 11.97 -7.35 6.30
C ASN A 71 12.50 -6.11 5.59
N VAL A 72 12.86 -5.09 6.38
CA VAL A 72 13.31 -3.79 5.86
C VAL A 72 14.52 -3.94 4.94
N GLU A 73 15.51 -4.74 5.32
CA GLU A 73 16.72 -4.96 4.52
C GLU A 73 16.38 -5.47 3.11
N ASN A 74 15.57 -6.51 3.00
CA ASN A 74 15.17 -7.08 1.72
C ASN A 74 14.30 -6.09 0.92
N LYS A 75 13.36 -5.40 1.60
CA LYS A 75 12.44 -4.47 0.94
C LYS A 75 13.11 -3.18 0.48
N LEU A 76 14.22 -2.78 1.10
CA LEU A 76 15.04 -1.68 0.59
C LEU A 76 15.72 -2.02 -0.73
N LYS A 77 16.18 -3.27 -0.90
CA LYS A 77 16.86 -3.76 -2.11
C LYS A 77 15.89 -3.99 -3.28
N ASP A 78 14.64 -4.36 -2.99
CA ASP A 78 13.60 -4.58 -3.99
C ASP A 78 12.96 -3.25 -4.43
N SER A 79 13.27 -2.80 -5.66
CA SER A 79 12.72 -1.57 -6.24
C SER A 79 11.20 -1.59 -6.41
N ARG A 80 10.57 -2.77 -6.43
CA ARG A 80 9.12 -2.97 -6.53
C ARG A 80 8.48 -3.37 -5.20
N SER A 81 9.14 -3.07 -4.07
CA SER A 81 8.57 -3.30 -2.75
C SER A 81 7.53 -2.24 -2.36
N CYS A 82 6.63 -2.60 -1.44
CA CYS A 82 5.72 -1.64 -0.80
C CYS A 82 6.49 -0.47 -0.16
N LEU A 83 7.64 -0.74 0.46
CA LEU A 83 8.47 0.26 1.10
C LEU A 83 8.99 1.31 0.10
N ASN A 84 9.52 0.86 -1.04
CA ASN A 84 10.04 1.77 -2.06
C ASN A 84 8.91 2.53 -2.77
N LEU A 85 7.75 1.90 -2.99
CA LEU A 85 6.55 2.62 -3.45
C LEU A 85 6.17 3.73 -2.46
N PHE A 86 6.14 3.44 -1.15
CA PHE A 86 5.79 4.43 -0.14
C PHE A 86 6.77 5.61 -0.11
N LYS A 87 8.08 5.35 -0.27
CA LYS A 87 9.09 6.40 -0.41
C LYS A 87 8.83 7.29 -1.63
N GLN A 88 8.46 6.70 -2.76
CA GLN A 88 8.10 7.46 -3.97
C GLN A 88 6.83 8.29 -3.76
N LEU A 89 5.82 7.76 -3.04
CA LEU A 89 4.60 8.49 -2.70
C LEU A 89 4.86 9.67 -1.75
N ILE A 90 5.75 9.52 -0.77
CA ILE A 90 6.19 10.64 0.08
C ILE A 90 6.82 11.74 -0.77
N LYS A 91 7.73 11.38 -1.68
CA LYS A 91 8.33 12.35 -2.61
C LYS A 91 7.28 13.00 -3.51
N LEU A 92 6.29 12.24 -3.99
CA LEU A 92 5.18 12.77 -4.78
C LEU A 92 4.32 13.77 -3.99
N ARG A 93 4.15 13.55 -2.68
CA ARG A 93 3.39 14.45 -1.80
C ARG A 93 4.01 15.85 -1.71
N GLU A 94 5.31 16.00 -1.92
CA GLU A 94 6.00 17.30 -1.98
C GLU A 94 5.58 18.14 -3.20
N ASN A 95 4.98 17.51 -4.23
CA ASN A 95 4.45 18.24 -5.36
C ASN A 95 3.27 19.14 -4.92
N PRO A 96 3.23 20.42 -5.33
CA PRO A 96 2.16 21.34 -4.94
C PRO A 96 0.74 20.85 -5.25
N SER A 97 0.55 20.10 -6.34
CA SER A 97 -0.74 19.51 -6.70
C SER A 97 -1.23 18.49 -5.66
N PHE A 98 -0.32 17.80 -4.94
CA PHE A 98 -0.66 16.82 -3.90
C PHE A 98 -0.65 17.41 -2.49
N TYR A 99 0.25 18.36 -2.20
CA TYR A 99 0.33 19.01 -0.89
C TYR A 99 -0.85 19.95 -0.61
N GLY A 100 -1.14 20.88 -1.53
CA GLY A 100 -2.18 21.90 -1.38
C GLY A 100 -3.08 22.09 -2.60
N GLY A 101 -2.91 21.24 -3.62
CA GLY A 101 -3.71 21.31 -4.83
C GLY A 101 -5.16 20.89 -4.62
N LYS A 102 -6.02 21.42 -5.50
CA LYS A 102 -7.43 21.11 -5.64
C LYS A 102 -7.65 19.62 -5.91
N TYR A 103 -8.83 19.15 -5.56
CA TYR A 103 -9.27 17.77 -5.72
C TYR A 103 -10.62 17.76 -6.44
N LYS A 104 -10.81 16.83 -7.37
CA LYS A 104 -12.11 16.55 -7.97
C LYS A 104 -12.27 15.04 -8.14
N LEU A 105 -13.32 14.49 -7.55
CA LEU A 105 -13.73 13.11 -7.75
C LEU A 105 -14.19 12.94 -9.22
N ILE A 106 -13.71 11.89 -9.87
CA ILE A 106 -14.10 11.53 -11.24
C ILE A 106 -15.11 10.39 -11.21
N LEU A 107 -14.78 9.33 -10.48
CA LEU A 107 -15.60 8.14 -10.37
C LEU A 107 -15.41 7.52 -8.98
N ALA A 108 -16.51 7.18 -8.32
CA ALA A 108 -16.50 6.34 -7.15
C ALA A 108 -17.63 5.32 -7.29
N ASN A 109 -17.27 4.08 -7.63
CA ASN A 109 -18.20 2.95 -7.60
C ASN A 109 -17.60 1.81 -6.75
N LYS A 110 -18.23 0.64 -6.75
CA LYS A 110 -17.76 -0.51 -5.95
C LYS A 110 -16.38 -1.00 -6.35
N GLN A 111 -15.97 -0.79 -7.60
CA GLN A 111 -14.75 -1.35 -8.18
C GLN A 111 -13.61 -0.34 -8.29
N ILE A 112 -13.92 0.88 -8.70
CA ILE A 112 -12.96 1.92 -9.08
C ILE A 112 -13.23 3.17 -8.25
N TYR A 113 -12.15 3.71 -7.69
CA TYR A 113 -12.11 5.02 -7.07
C TYR A 113 -11.08 5.87 -7.81
N SER A 114 -11.51 6.93 -8.49
CA SER A 114 -10.63 7.81 -9.25
C SER A 114 -10.91 9.29 -9.03
N PHE A 115 -9.85 10.08 -9.05
CA PHE A 115 -9.89 11.51 -8.81
C PHE A 115 -8.72 12.21 -9.49
N ILE A 116 -8.86 13.51 -9.72
CA ILE A 116 -7.78 14.36 -10.22
C ILE A 116 -7.28 15.33 -9.14
N ARG A 117 -5.98 15.64 -9.20
CA ARG A 117 -5.31 16.62 -8.34
C ARG A 117 -4.54 17.64 -9.19
N TRP A 118 -4.70 18.92 -8.86
CA TRP A 118 -3.99 20.01 -9.55
C TRP A 118 -3.93 21.26 -8.69
N LEU A 119 -2.88 22.08 -8.80
CA LEU A 119 -2.82 23.36 -8.09
C LEU A 119 -3.63 24.45 -8.81
N ASN A 120 -3.17 24.85 -9.99
CA ASN A 120 -3.82 25.84 -10.85
C ASN A 120 -3.95 25.29 -12.27
N LYS A 121 -4.97 25.72 -13.01
CA LYS A 121 -5.18 25.36 -14.42
C LYS A 121 -4.30 26.23 -15.33
N SER A 122 -2.99 26.19 -15.13
CA SER A 122 -2.01 26.83 -16.02
C SER A 122 -1.24 25.75 -16.77
N ILE A 123 -0.87 26.03 -18.03
CA ILE A 123 -0.19 25.09 -18.94
C ILE A 123 1.09 24.51 -18.31
N SER A 124 1.75 25.28 -17.44
CA SER A 124 3.01 24.89 -16.80
C SER A 124 2.86 24.00 -15.56
N ILE A 125 1.63 23.71 -15.09
CA ILE A 125 1.40 22.92 -13.87
C ILE A 125 0.79 21.57 -14.22
N PRO A 126 1.43 20.45 -13.85
CA PRO A 126 0.91 19.13 -14.16
C PRO A 126 -0.39 18.82 -13.37
N ILE A 127 -1.32 18.19 -14.07
CA ILE A 127 -2.56 17.63 -13.53
C ILE A 127 -2.35 16.13 -13.39
N TYR A 128 -2.71 15.59 -12.24
CA TYR A 128 -2.55 14.18 -11.93
C TYR A 128 -3.91 13.50 -11.90
N LEU A 129 -4.06 12.41 -12.64
CA LEU A 129 -5.17 11.47 -12.49
C LEU A 129 -4.71 10.30 -11.61
N VAL A 130 -5.47 10.04 -10.55
CA VAL A 130 -5.27 8.89 -9.67
C VAL A 130 -6.43 7.93 -9.88
N VAL A 131 -6.11 6.66 -10.12
CA VAL A 131 -7.09 5.57 -10.31
C VAL A 131 -6.72 4.44 -9.37
N ILE A 132 -7.68 4.03 -8.54
CA ILE A 132 -7.53 2.95 -7.57
C ILE A 132 -8.57 1.89 -7.89
N ASN A 133 -8.13 0.66 -8.13
CA ASN A 133 -9.01 -0.50 -8.23
C ASN A 133 -9.17 -1.14 -6.83
N MET A 134 -10.38 -1.07 -6.29
CA MET A 134 -10.74 -1.49 -4.94
C MET A 134 -10.99 -3.01 -4.82
N ILE A 135 -11.45 -3.67 -5.88
CA ILE A 135 -11.77 -5.12 -5.85
C ILE A 135 -10.54 -5.96 -6.18
N GLY A 136 -9.52 -5.36 -6.80
CA GLY A 136 -8.41 -6.09 -7.38
C GLY A 136 -8.78 -6.80 -8.66
N ALA A 137 -7.78 -7.36 -9.34
CA ALA A 137 -7.95 -7.97 -10.66
C ALA A 137 -8.75 -9.29 -10.58
N SER A 138 -10.05 -9.22 -10.30
CA SER A 138 -10.97 -10.31 -10.60
C SER A 138 -11.29 -10.23 -12.09
N ARG A 139 -10.83 -11.21 -12.86
CA ARG A 139 -11.01 -11.28 -14.32
C ARG A 139 -12.44 -11.60 -14.76
N ASN A 140 -13.33 -11.93 -13.82
CA ASN A 140 -14.63 -12.54 -14.12
C ASN A 140 -15.82 -11.67 -13.68
N ASP A 141 -15.67 -10.34 -13.64
CA ASP A 141 -16.80 -9.47 -13.31
C ASP A 141 -17.63 -9.15 -14.56
N PRO A 142 -18.94 -9.52 -14.61
CA PRO A 142 -19.82 -9.20 -15.72
C PRO A 142 -20.09 -7.69 -15.89
N ASP A 143 -19.84 -6.89 -14.85
CA ASP A 143 -20.03 -5.43 -14.87
C ASP A 143 -18.75 -4.71 -15.33
N ASN A 144 -18.22 -5.11 -16.49
CA ASN A 144 -17.04 -4.50 -17.09
C ASN A 144 -17.42 -3.16 -17.76
N GLU A 145 -17.84 -2.21 -16.94
CA GLU A 145 -18.28 -0.89 -17.36
C GLU A 145 -17.06 -0.04 -17.71
N TYR A 146 -16.81 0.17 -19.00
CA TYR A 146 -15.75 1.06 -19.47
C TYR A 146 -16.10 2.51 -19.13
N VAL A 147 -15.42 3.07 -18.13
CA VAL A 147 -15.55 4.50 -17.83
C VAL A 147 -14.64 5.31 -18.74
N LYS A 148 -15.23 5.93 -19.76
CA LYS A 148 -14.53 6.87 -20.64
C LYS A 148 -14.26 8.17 -19.87
N ILE A 149 -13.00 8.43 -19.55
CA ILE A 149 -12.58 9.69 -18.94
C ILE A 149 -12.24 10.68 -20.05
N ASP A 150 -13.09 11.71 -20.23
CA ASP A 150 -12.78 12.82 -21.12
C ASP A 150 -11.89 13.85 -20.40
N PHE A 151 -10.58 13.78 -20.66
CA PHE A 151 -9.61 14.70 -20.09
C PHE A 151 -9.82 16.16 -20.56
N ILE A 152 -10.39 16.38 -21.75
CA ILE A 152 -10.61 17.74 -22.28
C ILE A 152 -11.75 18.41 -21.50
N GLN A 153 -12.82 17.67 -21.20
CA GLN A 153 -13.91 18.19 -20.38
C GLN A 153 -13.47 18.49 -18.93
N LEU A 154 -12.47 17.77 -18.41
CA LEU A 154 -11.91 18.03 -17.08
C LEU A 154 -11.03 19.27 -16.99
N LEU A 155 -10.47 19.71 -18.13
CA LEU A 155 -9.63 20.91 -18.22
C LEU A 155 -10.44 22.20 -18.33
N LYS A 156 -11.63 22.16 -18.92
CA LYS A 156 -12.60 23.28 -18.92
C LYS A 156 -13.05 23.62 -17.50
#